data_AF-A0A3M1KS96-F1
#
_entry.id   AF-A0A3M1KS96-F1
#
_cell.length_a   1.000
_cell.length_b   1.000
_cell.length_c   1.000
_cell.angle_alpha   90.00
_cell.angle_beta   90.00
_cell.angle_gamma   90.00
#
_symmetry.space_group_name_H-M   'P 1'
#
loop_
_entity.id
_entity.type
_entity.pdbx_description
1 polymer ?
#
loop_
_entity_poly.entity_id
_entity_poly.type
_entity_poly.pdbx_seq_one_letter_code
_entity_poly.pdbx_strand_id
1 'polypeptide(L)'
;MLSIAVAAAVAAAIIPVRAQAGAYPTNVCVSKKIKAAGKFCQGALTAWAKYQANPAADTGGVKRDAAIAKAAAKLAAVWDKADQGATKKGVDCTVTTVNASTAETDLRAAVDSLQTLIRAGGDDNDANDRKCRSKILKAAGKLCSGLLKAQSKHVKVPGKDRDRSKLTASRDKATAKFTDAYAKASPLCTAAAPAAASVTGEVTTVESDTMISTTTSPGLPTVFTQEIPPTTVTYKGEDLKPLCSKGTP
;
A
#
# COMPACT_ATOMS: atom_id res chain seq x y z
N MET A 1 -41.42 -31.32 49.99
CA MET A 1 -41.19 -30.77 48.64
C MET A 1 -39.69 -30.57 48.49
N LEU A 2 -39.03 -31.42 47.72
CA LEU A 2 -37.56 -31.49 47.61
C LEU A 2 -37.15 -30.77 46.31
N SER A 3 -36.49 -29.61 46.42
CA SER A 3 -36.00 -28.84 45.28
C SER A 3 -34.59 -29.30 44.90
N ILE A 4 -34.42 -29.79 43.67
CA ILE A 4 -33.13 -30.16 43.08
C ILE A 4 -32.62 -28.97 42.25
N ALA A 5 -31.48 -28.40 42.66
CA ALA A 5 -30.76 -27.37 41.92
C ALA A 5 -29.79 -28.03 40.91
N VAL A 6 -29.94 -27.74 39.63
CA VAL A 6 -29.02 -28.18 38.56
C VAL A 6 -27.98 -27.09 38.34
N ALA A 7 -26.74 -27.33 38.78
CA ALA A 7 -25.59 -26.48 38.49
C ALA A 7 -24.98 -26.89 37.15
N ALA A 8 -25.16 -26.07 36.11
CA ALA A 8 -24.51 -26.25 34.82
C ALA A 8 -23.07 -25.70 34.88
N ALA A 9 -22.09 -26.60 34.99
CA ALA A 9 -20.68 -26.28 34.88
C ALA A 9 -20.33 -25.98 33.41
N VAL A 10 -20.16 -24.70 33.07
CA VAL A 10 -19.61 -24.26 31.79
C VAL A 10 -18.10 -24.52 31.79
N ALA A 11 -17.69 -25.69 31.32
CA ALA A 11 -16.30 -25.99 31.05
C ALA A 11 -15.81 -25.14 29.87
N ALA A 12 -15.11 -24.04 30.17
CA ALA A 12 -14.40 -23.25 29.17
C ALA A 12 -13.26 -24.10 28.57
N ALA A 13 -13.52 -24.73 27.43
CA ALA A 13 -12.49 -25.42 26.66
C ALA A 13 -11.48 -24.40 26.14
N ILE A 14 -10.33 -24.30 26.81
CA ILE A 14 -9.16 -23.57 26.31
C ILE A 14 -8.66 -24.35 25.10
N ILE A 15 -9.10 -23.98 23.90
CA ILE A 15 -8.59 -24.57 22.66
C ILE A 15 -7.15 -24.04 22.48
N PRO A 16 -6.10 -24.88 22.56
CA PRO A 16 -4.75 -24.42 22.33
C PRO A 16 -4.64 -23.92 20.89
N VAL A 17 -4.38 -22.62 20.72
CA VAL A 17 -4.08 -22.02 19.43
C VAL A 17 -2.77 -22.64 18.95
N ARG A 18 -2.86 -23.63 18.06
CA ARG A 18 -1.67 -24.20 17.42
C ARG A 18 -0.90 -23.07 16.74
N ALA A 19 0.36 -22.89 17.12
CA ALA A 19 1.28 -21.98 16.45
C ALA A 19 1.29 -22.31 14.95
N GLN A 20 0.72 -21.43 14.12
CA GLN A 20 0.72 -21.63 12.67
C GLN A 20 2.16 -21.51 12.16
N ALA A 21 2.73 -22.63 11.72
CA ALA A 21 3.91 -22.64 10.87
C ALA A 21 3.54 -22.03 9.50
N GLY A 22 3.67 -20.71 9.36
CA GLY A 22 3.30 -20.00 8.13
C GLY A 22 3.19 -18.49 8.28
N ALA A 23 2.92 -17.82 7.16
CA ALA A 23 2.58 -16.40 7.17
C ALA A 23 1.25 -16.18 7.90
N TYR A 24 1.20 -15.22 8.82
CA TYR A 24 -0.02 -14.87 9.54
C TYR A 24 -1.15 -14.52 8.55
N PRO A 25 -2.40 -15.02 8.73
CA PRO A 25 -3.45 -14.80 7.74
C PRO A 25 -3.73 -13.33 7.42
N THR A 26 -3.72 -12.44 8.42
CA THR A 26 -3.84 -10.98 8.21
C THR A 26 -2.74 -10.47 7.30
N ASN A 27 -1.48 -10.86 7.54
CA ASN A 27 -0.34 -10.46 6.71
C ASN A 27 -0.48 -10.92 5.26
N VAL A 28 -1.03 -12.12 5.04
CA VAL A 28 -1.31 -12.62 3.68
C VAL A 28 -2.41 -11.81 3.01
N CYS A 29 -3.46 -11.43 3.74
CA CYS A 29 -4.52 -10.56 3.23
C CYS A 29 -3.98 -9.18 2.84
N VAL A 30 -3.33 -8.48 3.78
CA VAL A 30 -2.73 -7.16 3.58
C VAL A 30 -1.72 -7.19 2.42
N SER A 31 -0.86 -8.21 2.38
CA SER A 31 0.09 -8.42 1.27
C SER A 31 -0.60 -8.49 -0.10
N LYS A 32 -1.75 -9.18 -0.21
CA LYS A 32 -2.52 -9.25 -1.47
C LYS A 32 -3.11 -7.90 -1.84
N LYS A 33 -3.66 -7.17 -0.86
CA LYS A 33 -4.24 -5.82 -1.03
C LYS A 33 -3.19 -4.81 -1.53
N ILE A 34 -2.05 -4.70 -0.85
CA ILE A 34 -0.92 -3.85 -1.27
C ILE A 34 -0.45 -4.20 -2.69
N LYS A 35 -0.33 -5.50 -3.01
CA LYS A 35 0.07 -5.94 -4.36
C LYS A 35 -0.95 -5.53 -5.41
N ALA A 36 -2.24 -5.61 -5.10
CA ALA A 36 -3.32 -5.21 -5.98
C ALA A 36 -3.30 -3.70 -6.22
N ALA A 37 -3.10 -2.89 -5.18
CA ALA A 37 -2.91 -1.45 -5.27
C ALA A 37 -1.77 -1.08 -6.23
N GLY A 38 -0.62 -1.78 -6.12
CA GLY A 38 0.49 -1.59 -7.05
C GLY A 38 0.14 -1.92 -8.50
N LYS A 39 -0.71 -2.93 -8.72
CA LYS A 39 -1.20 -3.28 -10.06
C LYS A 39 -2.23 -2.29 -10.61
N PHE A 40 -3.08 -1.74 -9.75
CA PHE A 40 -3.96 -0.64 -10.12
C PHE A 40 -3.15 0.57 -10.60
N CYS A 41 -2.20 1.04 -9.77
CA CYS A 41 -1.36 2.19 -10.06
C CYS A 41 -0.61 2.04 -11.40
N GLN A 42 0.01 0.87 -11.64
CA GLN A 42 0.65 0.56 -12.92
C GLN A 42 -0.34 0.58 -14.09
N GLY A 43 -1.53 -0.01 -13.90
CA GLY A 43 -2.57 -0.08 -14.93
C GLY A 43 -3.08 1.31 -15.32
N ALA A 44 -3.41 2.14 -14.32
CA ALA A 44 -3.94 3.48 -14.51
C ALA A 44 -2.90 4.42 -15.14
N LEU A 45 -1.65 4.43 -14.65
CA LEU A 45 -0.58 5.22 -15.28
C LEU A 45 -0.23 4.73 -16.70
N THR A 46 -0.39 3.43 -16.99
CA THR A 46 -0.25 2.92 -18.35
C THR A 46 -1.39 3.38 -19.26
N ALA A 47 -2.63 3.49 -18.74
CA ALA A 47 -3.76 4.03 -19.47
C ALA A 47 -3.52 5.50 -19.82
N TRP A 48 -3.14 6.31 -18.82
CA TRP A 48 -2.72 7.70 -19.02
C TRP A 48 -1.57 7.81 -20.03
N ALA A 49 -0.55 6.97 -19.94
CA ALA A 49 0.55 6.99 -20.89
C ALA A 49 0.12 6.70 -22.34
N LYS A 50 -0.86 5.80 -22.54
CA LYS A 50 -1.39 5.52 -23.88
C LYS A 50 -2.18 6.71 -24.42
N TYR A 51 -3.01 7.32 -23.57
CA TYR A 51 -3.73 8.55 -23.89
C TYR A 51 -2.75 9.66 -24.28
N GLN A 52 -1.74 9.93 -23.46
CA GLN A 52 -0.73 10.96 -23.73
C GLN A 52 0.08 10.72 -25.00
N ALA A 53 0.28 9.47 -25.42
CA ALA A 53 1.01 9.20 -26.65
C ALA A 53 0.22 9.63 -27.90
N ASN A 54 -1.11 9.50 -27.87
CA ASN A 54 -1.98 9.87 -28.99
C ASN A 54 -3.41 10.20 -28.50
N PRO A 55 -3.65 11.42 -27.99
CA PRO A 55 -4.96 11.82 -27.51
C PRO A 55 -6.04 11.79 -28.60
N ALA A 56 -5.67 12.05 -29.86
CA ALA A 56 -6.60 12.03 -31.00
C ALA A 56 -7.17 10.62 -31.29
N ALA A 57 -6.45 9.55 -30.93
CA ALA A 57 -6.95 8.18 -31.04
C ALA A 57 -7.88 7.76 -29.89
N ASP A 58 -8.03 8.62 -28.88
CA ASP A 58 -8.86 8.43 -27.70
C ASP A 58 -9.56 9.74 -27.31
N THR A 59 -10.30 10.31 -28.27
CA THR A 59 -11.06 11.55 -28.07
C THR A 59 -11.93 11.47 -26.83
N GLY A 60 -11.78 12.43 -25.92
CA GLY A 60 -12.49 12.46 -24.64
C GLY A 60 -11.97 11.48 -23.58
N GLY A 61 -10.94 10.67 -23.87
CA GLY A 61 -10.33 9.76 -22.90
C GLY A 61 -11.15 8.50 -22.61
N VAL A 62 -12.09 8.12 -23.48
CA VAL A 62 -13.01 6.99 -23.25
C VAL A 62 -12.26 5.67 -23.05
N LYS A 63 -11.24 5.38 -23.85
CA LYS A 63 -10.42 4.16 -23.73
C LYS A 63 -9.52 4.21 -22.50
N ARG A 64 -8.95 5.38 -22.18
CA ARG A 64 -8.23 5.61 -20.93
C ARG A 64 -9.11 5.28 -19.73
N ASP A 65 -10.30 5.85 -19.66
CA ASP A 65 -11.21 5.72 -18.53
C ASP A 65 -11.75 4.29 -18.40
N ALA A 66 -12.08 3.64 -19.52
CA ALA A 66 -12.43 2.22 -19.54
C ALA A 66 -11.27 1.33 -19.04
N ALA A 67 -10.01 1.67 -19.37
CA ALA A 67 -8.84 0.94 -18.89
C ALA A 67 -8.60 1.16 -17.38
N ILE A 68 -8.82 2.37 -16.86
CA ILE A 68 -8.75 2.67 -15.42
C ILE A 68 -9.87 1.94 -14.68
N ALA A 69 -11.11 1.98 -15.18
CA ALA A 69 -12.24 1.24 -14.62
C ALA A 69 -11.99 -0.28 -14.60
N LYS A 70 -11.37 -0.82 -15.65
CA LYS A 70 -10.95 -2.23 -15.67
C LYS A 70 -9.87 -2.55 -14.63
N ALA A 71 -8.97 -1.60 -14.35
CA ALA A 71 -7.98 -1.75 -13.28
C ALA A 71 -8.66 -1.71 -11.89
N ALA A 72 -9.62 -0.82 -11.69
CA ALA A 72 -10.45 -0.72 -10.49
C ALA A 72 -11.24 -2.01 -10.22
N ALA A 73 -11.95 -2.55 -11.21
CA ALA A 73 -12.67 -3.81 -11.06
C ALA A 73 -11.75 -4.98 -10.66
N LYS A 74 -10.51 -5.00 -11.16
CA LYS A 74 -9.50 -5.98 -10.75
C LYS A 74 -8.99 -5.75 -9.32
N LEU A 75 -8.85 -4.50 -8.90
CA LEU A 75 -8.49 -4.13 -7.54
C LEU A 75 -9.54 -4.67 -6.57
N ALA A 76 -10.82 -4.33 -6.80
CA ALA A 76 -11.95 -4.80 -6.00
C ALA A 76 -12.01 -6.33 -5.92
N ALA A 77 -11.97 -7.01 -7.06
CA ALA A 77 -12.02 -8.49 -7.09
C ALA A 77 -10.85 -9.16 -6.35
N VAL A 78 -9.67 -8.54 -6.30
CA VAL A 78 -8.54 -9.07 -5.52
C VAL A 78 -8.69 -8.74 -4.03
N TRP A 79 -9.27 -7.59 -3.68
CA TRP A 79 -9.60 -7.21 -2.30
C TRP A 79 -10.56 -8.23 -1.69
N ASP A 80 -11.67 -8.52 -2.37
CA ASP A 80 -12.68 -9.49 -1.92
C ASP A 80 -12.08 -10.88 -1.75
N LYS A 81 -11.25 -11.31 -2.71
CA LYS A 81 -10.53 -12.61 -2.61
C LYS A 81 -9.49 -12.64 -1.50
N ALA A 82 -8.93 -11.49 -1.11
CA ALA A 82 -8.04 -11.41 0.04
C ALA A 82 -8.82 -11.56 1.33
N ASP A 83 -9.95 -10.86 1.46
CA ASP A 83 -10.84 -10.91 2.62
C ASP A 83 -11.45 -12.30 2.81
N GLN A 84 -12.08 -12.88 1.79
CA GLN A 84 -12.59 -14.26 1.83
C GLN A 84 -11.49 -15.28 2.19
N GLY A 85 -10.27 -15.04 1.73
CA GLY A 85 -9.13 -15.89 2.06
C GLY A 85 -8.68 -15.79 3.52
N ALA A 86 -8.85 -14.63 4.16
CA ALA A 86 -8.60 -14.41 5.58
C ALA A 86 -9.73 -15.02 6.44
N THR A 87 -10.99 -14.79 6.05
CA THR A 87 -12.16 -15.32 6.75
C THR A 87 -12.14 -16.84 6.83
N LYS A 88 -11.76 -17.53 5.75
CA LYS A 88 -11.56 -18.99 5.73
C LYS A 88 -10.52 -19.50 6.74
N LYS A 89 -9.69 -18.61 7.28
CA LYS A 89 -8.67 -18.89 8.31
C LYS A 89 -9.02 -18.29 9.67
N GLY A 90 -10.26 -17.84 9.87
CA GLY A 90 -10.75 -17.29 11.14
C GLY A 90 -10.24 -15.88 11.45
N VAL A 91 -9.83 -15.11 10.42
CA VAL A 91 -9.32 -13.75 10.59
C VAL A 91 -10.19 -12.78 9.78
N ASP A 92 -10.63 -11.71 10.43
CA ASP A 92 -11.26 -10.59 9.75
C ASP A 92 -10.19 -9.56 9.34
N CYS A 93 -9.98 -9.40 8.04
CA CYS A 93 -9.02 -8.44 7.50
C CYS A 93 -9.65 -7.05 7.28
N THR A 94 -10.98 -6.98 7.24
CA THR A 94 -11.72 -5.73 6.99
C THR A 94 -11.60 -4.76 8.14
N VAL A 95 -11.40 -5.26 9.37
CA VAL A 95 -11.16 -4.41 10.54
C VAL A 95 -9.78 -3.74 10.54
N THR A 96 -8.81 -4.23 9.74
CA THR A 96 -7.42 -3.71 9.71
C THR A 96 -7.07 -2.96 8.43
N THR A 97 -7.97 -2.90 7.45
CA THR A 97 -7.71 -2.32 6.13
C THR A 97 -8.92 -1.53 5.68
N VAL A 98 -8.72 -0.48 4.88
CA VAL A 98 -9.83 0.19 4.19
C VAL A 98 -10.55 -0.76 3.23
N ASN A 99 -11.81 -0.46 2.92
CA ASN A 99 -12.57 -1.18 1.90
C ASN A 99 -12.01 -0.90 0.49
N ALA A 100 -12.42 -1.70 -0.49
CA ALA A 100 -11.89 -1.61 -1.86
C ALA A 100 -12.21 -0.27 -2.55
N SER A 101 -13.40 0.30 -2.34
CA SER A 101 -13.82 1.57 -2.95
C SER A 101 -13.04 2.77 -2.42
N THR A 102 -12.74 2.80 -1.11
CA THR A 102 -11.89 3.83 -0.50
C THR A 102 -10.47 3.71 -1.05
N ALA A 103 -9.89 2.50 -1.04
CA ALA A 103 -8.57 2.27 -1.63
C ALA A 103 -8.50 2.68 -3.11
N GLU A 104 -9.53 2.39 -3.91
CA GLU A 104 -9.59 2.82 -5.30
C GLU A 104 -9.59 4.35 -5.42
N THR A 105 -10.42 5.03 -4.62
CA THR A 105 -10.55 6.49 -4.64
C THR A 105 -9.21 7.15 -4.32
N ASP A 106 -8.55 6.70 -3.25
CA ASP A 106 -7.25 7.23 -2.83
C ASP A 106 -6.16 7.00 -3.89
N LEU A 107 -6.09 5.78 -4.43
CA LEU A 107 -5.13 5.44 -5.48
C LEU A 107 -5.41 6.20 -6.78
N ARG A 108 -6.69 6.47 -7.10
CA ARG A 108 -7.07 7.25 -8.28
C ARG A 108 -6.64 8.71 -8.12
N ALA A 109 -6.91 9.31 -6.97
CA ALA A 109 -6.46 10.66 -6.65
C ALA A 109 -4.93 10.79 -6.74
N ALA A 110 -4.20 9.81 -6.21
CA ALA A 110 -2.75 9.74 -6.32
C ALA A 110 -2.25 9.62 -7.78
N VAL A 111 -2.90 8.78 -8.60
CA VAL A 111 -2.58 8.66 -10.03
C VAL A 111 -2.86 9.97 -10.78
N ASP A 112 -3.95 10.65 -10.43
CA ASP A 112 -4.34 11.92 -11.04
C ASP A 112 -3.39 13.07 -10.65
N SER A 113 -2.88 13.07 -9.42
CA SER A 113 -1.78 13.95 -8.98
C SER A 113 -0.51 13.68 -9.79
N LEU A 114 -0.08 12.42 -9.88
CA LEU A 114 1.11 12.02 -10.63
C LEU A 114 1.04 12.41 -12.11
N GLN A 115 -0.08 12.17 -12.77
CA GLN A 115 -0.21 12.56 -14.19
C GLN A 115 -0.24 14.07 -14.37
N THR A 116 -0.82 14.81 -13.41
CA THR A 116 -0.80 16.28 -13.43
C THR A 116 0.63 16.79 -13.32
N LEU A 117 1.40 16.29 -12.34
CA LEU A 117 2.82 16.61 -12.18
C LEU A 117 3.61 16.32 -13.46
N ILE A 118 3.42 15.14 -14.07
CA ILE A 118 4.16 14.74 -15.28
C ILE A 118 3.77 15.60 -16.49
N ARG A 119 2.54 16.11 -16.55
CA ARG A 119 2.08 16.96 -17.64
C ARG A 119 2.46 18.42 -17.48
N ALA A 120 2.83 18.86 -16.28
CA ALA A 120 3.24 20.23 -16.01
C ALA A 120 4.37 20.66 -16.97
N GLY A 121 4.18 21.79 -17.63
CA GLY A 121 5.20 22.46 -18.44
C GLY A 121 5.34 22.04 -19.91
N GLY A 122 4.64 21.00 -20.39
CA GLY A 122 4.75 20.54 -21.78
C GLY A 122 3.56 20.91 -22.69
N ASP A 123 3.79 20.95 -24.00
CA ASP A 123 2.75 21.20 -25.01
C ASP A 123 2.04 19.89 -25.41
N ASP A 124 0.73 19.81 -25.19
CA ASP A 124 -0.09 18.65 -25.58
C ASP A 124 -0.16 18.44 -27.10
N ASN A 125 0.13 19.48 -27.89
CA ASN A 125 0.20 19.43 -29.36
C ASN A 125 1.57 19.02 -29.88
N ASP A 126 2.63 19.09 -29.07
CA ASP A 126 3.96 18.65 -29.47
C ASP A 126 4.15 17.12 -29.34
N ALA A 127 4.60 16.50 -30.43
CA ALA A 127 4.75 15.04 -30.50
C ALA A 127 5.86 14.51 -29.58
N ASN A 128 6.91 15.32 -29.38
CA ASN A 128 8.05 14.97 -28.54
C ASN A 128 7.65 15.02 -27.05
N ASP A 129 6.99 16.09 -26.60
CA ASP A 129 6.45 16.22 -25.24
C ASP A 129 5.44 15.12 -24.92
N ARG A 130 4.54 14.78 -25.86
CA ARG A 130 3.62 13.63 -25.72
C ARG A 130 4.37 12.31 -25.51
N LYS A 131 5.38 12.04 -26.35
CA LYS A 131 6.19 10.82 -26.29
C LYS A 131 7.01 10.75 -25.00
N CYS A 132 7.60 11.86 -24.58
CA CYS A 132 8.33 12.01 -23.34
C CYS A 132 7.45 11.68 -22.12
N ARG A 133 6.32 12.39 -21.97
CA ARG A 133 5.36 12.20 -20.87
C ARG A 133 4.78 10.79 -20.85
N SER A 134 4.44 10.21 -22.02
CA SER A 134 4.00 8.81 -22.12
C SER A 134 5.04 7.84 -21.55
N LYS A 135 6.33 8.04 -21.85
CA LYS A 135 7.40 7.20 -21.33
C LYS A 135 7.61 7.39 -19.82
N ILE A 136 7.58 8.63 -19.33
CA ILE A 136 7.70 8.94 -17.90
C ILE A 136 6.52 8.32 -17.12
N LEU A 137 5.28 8.44 -17.60
CA LEU A 137 4.10 7.82 -16.99
C LEU A 137 4.22 6.28 -16.92
N LYS A 138 4.68 5.63 -18.00
CA LYS A 138 4.94 4.17 -17.99
C LYS A 138 6.02 3.79 -16.98
N ALA A 139 7.07 4.61 -16.85
CA ALA A 139 8.14 4.39 -15.89
C ALA A 139 7.63 4.55 -14.45
N ALA A 140 6.89 5.62 -14.15
CA ALA A 140 6.27 5.88 -12.86
C ALA A 140 5.30 4.75 -12.46
N GLY A 141 4.49 4.25 -13.40
CA GLY A 141 3.62 3.10 -13.14
C GLY A 141 4.38 1.82 -12.77
N LYS A 142 5.54 1.58 -13.39
CA LYS A 142 6.42 0.46 -13.03
C LYS A 142 7.09 0.67 -11.67
N LEU A 143 7.50 1.90 -11.35
CA LEU A 143 8.04 2.27 -10.04
C LEU A 143 7.02 1.96 -8.95
N CYS A 144 5.80 2.51 -9.09
CA CYS A 144 4.70 2.33 -8.14
C CYS A 144 4.38 0.85 -7.90
N SER A 145 4.20 0.06 -8.97
CA SER A 145 4.01 -1.40 -8.81
C SER A 145 5.24 -2.09 -8.22
N GLY A 146 6.45 -1.60 -8.46
CA GLY A 146 7.69 -2.14 -7.94
C GLY A 146 7.80 -1.97 -6.43
N LEU A 147 7.59 -0.74 -5.93
CA LEU A 147 7.61 -0.39 -4.52
C LEU A 147 6.54 -1.16 -3.74
N LEU A 148 5.27 -1.08 -4.18
CA LEU A 148 4.16 -1.78 -3.53
C LEU A 148 4.31 -3.32 -3.58
N LYS A 149 4.93 -3.87 -4.63
CA LYS A 149 5.27 -5.30 -4.67
C LYS A 149 6.36 -5.66 -3.66
N ALA A 150 7.34 -4.78 -3.43
CA ALA A 150 8.38 -4.98 -2.42
C ALA A 150 7.75 -4.99 -1.01
N GLN A 151 6.91 -4.00 -0.70
CA GLN A 151 6.17 -3.94 0.57
C GLN A 151 5.28 -5.17 0.78
N SER A 152 4.50 -5.53 -0.25
CA SER A 152 3.66 -6.73 -0.21
C SER A 152 4.45 -8.00 0.16
N LYS A 153 5.67 -8.17 -0.35
CA LYS A 153 6.51 -9.31 -0.02
C LYS A 153 7.00 -9.25 1.43
N HIS A 154 7.45 -8.07 1.87
CA HIS A 154 7.93 -7.85 3.23
C HIS A 154 6.81 -8.11 4.25
N VAL A 155 5.65 -7.45 4.10
CA VAL A 155 4.48 -7.60 4.97
C VAL A 155 4.01 -9.04 5.05
N LYS A 156 4.07 -9.81 3.95
CA LYS A 156 3.64 -11.21 3.96
C LYS A 156 4.40 -12.05 4.99
N VAL A 157 5.71 -11.85 5.11
CA VAL A 157 6.59 -12.64 5.98
C VAL A 157 7.73 -11.76 6.54
N PRO A 158 7.45 -10.83 7.46
CA PRO A 158 8.46 -9.87 7.93
C PRO A 158 9.65 -10.56 8.61
N GLY A 159 9.43 -11.71 9.23
CA GLY A 159 10.50 -12.52 9.85
C GLY A 159 11.59 -13.01 8.89
N LYS A 160 11.35 -13.06 7.56
CA LYS A 160 12.37 -13.43 6.55
C LYS A 160 13.29 -12.27 6.13
N ASP A 161 12.99 -11.08 6.62
CA ASP A 161 13.59 -9.80 6.24
C ASP A 161 13.54 -8.83 7.43
N ARG A 162 13.96 -9.30 8.61
CA ARG A 162 13.81 -8.56 9.89
C ARG A 162 14.53 -7.23 9.88
N ASP A 163 15.68 -7.16 9.21
CA ASP A 163 16.49 -5.95 9.04
C ASP A 163 16.03 -5.09 7.85
N ARG A 164 15.00 -5.52 7.11
CA ARG A 164 14.44 -4.87 5.92
C ARG A 164 15.43 -4.75 4.75
N SER A 165 16.57 -5.46 4.78
CA SER A 165 17.60 -5.39 3.74
C SER A 165 17.07 -5.76 2.35
N LYS A 166 16.20 -6.78 2.26
CA LYS A 166 15.61 -7.22 0.98
C LYS A 166 14.53 -6.25 0.51
N LEU A 167 13.78 -5.65 1.43
CA LEU A 167 12.85 -4.56 1.12
C LEU A 167 13.61 -3.39 0.51
N THR A 168 14.65 -2.88 1.18
CA THR A 168 15.50 -1.78 0.71
C THR A 168 16.08 -2.08 -0.67
N ALA A 169 16.75 -3.23 -0.83
CA ALA A 169 17.32 -3.62 -2.13
C ALA A 169 16.27 -3.73 -3.25
N SER A 170 15.04 -4.15 -2.93
CA SER A 170 13.94 -4.21 -3.90
C SER A 170 13.41 -2.83 -4.28
N ARG A 171 13.36 -1.89 -3.32
CA ARG A 171 13.02 -0.49 -3.57
C ARG A 171 14.07 0.17 -4.45
N ASP A 172 15.35 0.04 -4.09
CA ASP A 172 16.48 0.59 -4.85
C ASP A 172 16.48 0.08 -6.29
N LYS A 173 16.22 -1.22 -6.48
CA LYS A 173 16.08 -1.80 -7.83
C LYS A 173 14.90 -1.23 -8.61
N ALA A 174 13.79 -0.90 -7.96
CA ALA A 174 12.64 -0.28 -8.63
C ALA A 174 12.96 1.17 -9.00
N THR A 175 13.57 1.93 -8.09
CA THR A 175 14.01 3.30 -8.29
C THR A 175 15.07 3.39 -9.38
N ALA A 176 16.10 2.55 -9.38
CA ALA A 176 17.13 2.52 -10.43
C ALA A 176 16.52 2.29 -11.82
N LYS A 177 15.59 1.33 -11.93
CA LYS A 177 14.87 1.09 -13.20
C LYS A 177 14.02 2.28 -13.65
N PHE A 178 13.47 3.02 -12.71
CA PHE A 178 12.77 4.26 -13.01
C PHE A 178 13.75 5.32 -13.50
N THR A 179 14.86 5.56 -12.78
CA THR A 179 15.91 6.51 -13.16
C THR A 179 16.44 6.22 -14.57
N ASP A 180 16.74 4.97 -14.89
CA ASP A 180 17.19 4.57 -16.23
C ASP A 180 16.14 4.86 -17.31
N ALA A 181 14.87 4.59 -17.02
CA ALA A 181 13.79 4.83 -17.96
C ALA A 181 13.49 6.33 -18.11
N TYR A 182 13.61 7.09 -17.03
CA TYR A 182 13.43 8.53 -16.96
C TYR A 182 14.53 9.23 -17.76
N ALA A 183 15.80 8.87 -17.54
CA ALA A 183 16.94 9.45 -18.27
C ALA A 183 16.87 9.21 -19.79
N LYS A 184 16.20 8.15 -20.24
CA LYS A 184 15.92 7.87 -21.66
C LYS A 184 14.68 8.60 -22.19
N ALA A 185 13.82 9.08 -21.31
CA ALA A 185 12.57 9.73 -21.65
C ALA A 185 12.69 11.25 -21.63
N SER A 186 13.30 11.82 -20.59
CA SER A 186 13.38 13.28 -20.39
C SER A 186 14.05 14.05 -21.53
N PRO A 187 15.08 13.55 -22.23
CA PRO A 187 15.66 14.26 -23.38
C PRO A 187 14.73 14.32 -24.60
N LEU A 188 13.61 13.58 -24.58
CA LEU A 188 12.59 13.65 -25.63
C LEU A 188 11.59 14.78 -25.36
N CYS A 189 11.61 15.41 -24.20
CA CYS A 189 10.73 16.54 -23.95
C CYS A 189 11.33 17.78 -24.62
N THR A 190 10.49 18.55 -25.28
CA THR A 190 10.81 19.88 -25.81
C THR A 190 10.80 20.90 -24.68
N ALA A 191 9.86 20.75 -23.74
CA ALA A 191 9.85 21.50 -22.49
C ALA A 191 10.62 20.81 -21.37
N ALA A 192 10.93 21.52 -20.28
CA ALA A 192 11.59 20.92 -19.13
C ALA A 192 10.67 19.86 -18.48
N ALA A 193 11.11 18.60 -18.50
CA ALA A 193 10.45 17.53 -17.77
C ALA A 193 10.56 17.75 -16.25
N PRO A 194 9.54 17.37 -15.45
CA PRO A 194 9.59 17.51 -14.00
C PRO A 194 10.67 16.61 -13.41
N ALA A 195 11.44 17.13 -12.44
CA ALA A 195 12.58 16.41 -11.87
C ALA A 195 12.23 14.96 -11.47
N ALA A 196 13.13 14.01 -11.80
CA ALA A 196 12.96 12.59 -11.49
C ALA A 196 12.71 12.35 -9.99
N ALA A 197 13.34 13.17 -9.13
CA ALA A 197 13.17 13.13 -7.69
C ALA A 197 11.74 13.49 -7.27
N SER A 198 11.09 14.46 -7.92
CA SER A 198 9.69 14.83 -7.65
C SER A 198 8.73 13.69 -7.99
N VAL A 199 8.91 13.06 -9.14
CA VAL A 199 8.09 11.89 -9.53
C VAL A 199 8.32 10.71 -8.57
N THR A 200 9.57 10.50 -8.15
CA THR A 200 9.91 9.45 -7.16
C THR A 200 9.30 9.74 -5.79
N GLY A 201 9.32 11.00 -5.37
CA GLY A 201 8.71 11.50 -4.13
C GLY A 201 7.22 11.21 -4.10
N GLU A 202 6.49 11.65 -5.12
CA GLU A 202 5.05 11.38 -5.25
C GLU A 202 4.74 9.89 -5.21
N VAL A 203 5.46 9.05 -5.98
CA VAL A 203 5.23 7.59 -5.95
C VAL A 203 5.55 6.98 -4.57
N THR A 204 6.48 7.57 -3.81
CA THR A 204 6.79 7.14 -2.43
C THR A 204 5.70 7.57 -1.44
N THR A 205 5.05 8.71 -1.67
CA THR A 205 3.83 9.12 -0.95
C THR A 205 2.71 8.11 -1.18
N VAL A 206 2.43 7.74 -2.44
CA VAL A 206 1.44 6.69 -2.78
C VAL A 206 1.71 5.39 -2.03
N GLU A 207 2.98 4.99 -1.97
CA GLU A 207 3.39 3.79 -1.26
C GLU A 207 3.10 3.91 0.25
N SER A 208 3.49 5.03 0.87
CA SER A 208 3.29 5.28 2.30
C SER A 208 1.81 5.32 2.66
N ASP A 209 0.99 6.01 1.87
CA ASP A 209 -0.46 6.10 2.09
C ASP A 209 -1.14 4.74 1.90
N THR A 210 -0.72 3.96 0.89
CA THR A 210 -1.20 2.59 0.71
C THR A 210 -0.83 1.70 1.89
N MET A 211 0.36 1.87 2.47
CA MET A 211 0.75 1.13 3.66
C MET A 211 -0.16 1.50 4.83
N ILE A 212 -0.35 2.79 5.09
CA ILE A 212 -1.23 3.28 6.16
C ILE A 212 -2.65 2.72 5.99
N SER A 213 -3.24 2.83 4.79
CA SER A 213 -4.61 2.39 4.52
C SER A 213 -4.80 0.86 4.58
N THR A 214 -3.72 0.09 4.47
CA THR A 214 -3.77 -1.38 4.50
C THR A 214 -3.24 -1.99 5.80
N THR A 215 -2.63 -1.22 6.70
CA THR A 215 -2.16 -1.73 8.00
C THR A 215 -2.81 -1.05 9.20
N THR A 216 -3.51 0.07 8.99
CA THR A 216 -4.17 0.82 10.05
C THR A 216 -5.66 0.56 9.98
N SER A 217 -6.25 0.17 11.11
CA SER A 217 -7.70 0.00 11.18
C SER A 217 -8.40 1.34 10.89
N PRO A 218 -9.38 1.38 9.97
CA PRO A 218 -10.13 2.60 9.66
C PRO A 218 -10.92 3.16 10.85
N GLY A 219 -11.20 2.32 11.86
CA GLY A 219 -11.95 2.71 13.05
C GLY A 219 -11.09 3.26 14.20
N LEU A 220 -9.77 3.40 14.00
CA LEU A 220 -8.91 3.96 15.04
C LEU A 220 -9.20 5.46 15.23
N PRO A 221 -9.25 5.96 16.47
CA PRO A 221 -9.30 7.39 16.74
C PRO A 221 -8.13 8.11 16.07
N THR A 222 -8.37 9.31 15.53
CA THR A 222 -7.32 10.16 14.95
C THR A 222 -6.50 10.90 16.02
N VAL A 223 -6.97 10.86 17.27
CA VAL A 223 -6.30 11.47 18.43
C VAL A 223 -5.78 10.34 19.31
N PHE A 224 -4.46 10.34 19.53
CA PHE A 224 -3.82 9.45 20.49
C PHE A 224 -3.36 10.26 21.68
N THR A 225 -3.82 9.90 22.87
CA THR A 225 -3.24 10.40 24.12
C THR A 225 -2.00 9.57 24.41
N GLN A 226 -0.82 10.19 24.33
CA GLN A 226 0.40 9.55 24.78
C GLN A 226 0.46 9.63 26.30
N GLU A 227 0.18 8.52 26.98
CA GLU A 227 0.43 8.39 28.41
C GLU A 227 1.94 8.18 28.60
N ILE A 228 2.61 9.18 29.16
CA ILE A 228 4.00 9.05 29.62
C ILE A 228 3.92 8.51 31.05
N PRO A 229 4.21 7.22 31.30
CA PRO A 229 4.17 6.70 32.65
C PRO A 229 5.20 7.45 33.51
N PRO A 230 4.89 7.70 34.80
CA PRO A 230 5.88 8.24 35.71
C PRO A 230 7.10 7.31 35.76
N THR A 231 8.29 7.88 35.91
CA THR A 231 9.56 7.12 35.99
C THR A 231 9.66 6.22 37.22
N THR A 232 8.68 6.30 38.12
CA THR A 232 8.52 5.46 39.30
C THR A 232 7.06 5.03 39.40
N VAL A 233 6.81 3.73 39.51
CA VAL A 233 5.48 3.15 39.68
C VAL A 233 5.45 2.42 41.01
N THR A 234 4.68 2.92 41.98
CA THR A 234 4.50 2.22 43.25
C THR A 234 3.59 1.01 43.05
N TYR A 235 4.12 -0.19 43.28
CA TYR A 235 3.39 -1.44 43.18
C TYR A 235 3.57 -2.22 44.49
N LYS A 236 2.45 -2.49 45.18
CA LYS A 236 2.44 -3.17 46.49
C LYS A 236 3.33 -2.53 47.56
N GLY A 237 3.48 -1.21 47.52
CA GLY A 237 4.30 -0.46 48.48
C GLY A 237 5.79 -0.39 48.13
N GLU A 238 6.21 -0.94 46.99
CA GLU A 238 7.57 -0.80 46.46
C GLU A 238 7.58 0.08 45.21
N ASP A 239 8.58 0.93 45.10
CA ASP A 239 8.79 1.81 43.95
C ASP A 239 9.54 1.07 42.83
N LEU A 240 8.81 0.73 41.76
CA LEU A 240 9.38 0.10 40.58
C LEU A 240 9.87 1.17 39.60
N LYS A 241 11.12 1.05 39.17
CA LYS A 241 11.69 1.87 38.09
C LYS A 241 11.72 1.06 36.81
N PRO A 242 11.34 1.63 35.65
CA PRO A 242 11.43 0.93 34.39
C PRO A 242 12.89 0.58 34.12
N LEU A 243 13.19 -0.71 34.07
CA LEU A 243 14.48 -1.22 33.60
C LEU A 243 14.39 -1.36 32.09
N CYS A 244 15.25 -0.63 31.36
CA CYS A 244 15.41 -0.86 29.94
C CYS A 244 15.79 -2.33 29.71
N SER A 245 15.17 -2.94 28.70
CA SER A 245 15.57 -4.26 28.19
C SER A 245 17.09 -4.28 27.97
N LYS A 246 17.82 -5.07 28.79
CA LYS A 246 19.29 -5.21 28.84
C LYS A 246 20.09 -4.23 29.72
N GLY A 247 19.47 -3.49 30.63
CA GLY A 247 20.20 -2.78 31.70
C GLY A 247 21.08 -1.62 31.23
N THR A 248 20.86 -1.10 30.02
CA THR A 248 21.48 0.16 29.59
C THR A 248 20.68 1.35 30.12
N PRO A 249 21.35 2.38 30.68
CA PRO A 249 20.69 3.59 31.17
C PRO A 249 19.88 4.32 30.10
#